data_AF-A0A4R5L848-F1
#
_entry.id   AF-A0A4R5L848-F1
#
_cell.length_a   1.000
_cell.length_b   1.000
_cell.length_c   1.000
_cell.angle_alpha   90.00
_cell.angle_beta   90.00
_cell.angle_gamma   90.00
#
_symmetry.space_group_name_H-M   'P 1'
#
loop_
_entity.id
_entity.type
_entity.pdbx_description
1 polymer ?
#
loop_
_entity_poly.entity_id
_entity_poly.type
_entity_poly.pdbx_seq_one_letter_code
_entity_poly.pdbx_strand_id
1 'polypeptide(L)'
;MRAASTELTRICLIGGDWEGHRVESSLHRFTGTADYAEDFDEFDAVVSDFINFSPYIHYDPETKNIVKVTTDLALCAVGGDGLMYEIVGLDVVKMRMPEDDTLYEWYLAYAGIHPRSPDGGSAEGNRV
;
A
#
# COMPACT_ATOMS: atom_id res chain seq x y z
N MET A 1 -13.00 2.38 -16.80
CA MET A 1 -12.60 3.17 -15.60
C MET A 1 -13.53 2.87 -14.42
N ARG A 2 -13.16 1.91 -13.58
CA ARG A 2 -13.73 1.80 -12.22
C ARG A 2 -13.10 2.90 -11.34
N ALA A 3 -13.84 3.36 -10.33
CA ALA A 3 -13.41 4.44 -9.45
C ALA A 3 -12.07 4.12 -8.77
N ALA A 4 -11.24 5.14 -8.57
CA ALA A 4 -10.02 5.02 -7.79
C ALA A 4 -10.35 4.59 -6.36
N SER A 5 -9.68 3.54 -5.86
CA SER A 5 -9.88 3.04 -4.50
C SER A 5 -8.62 3.30 -3.68
N THR A 6 -8.73 4.20 -2.70
CA THR A 6 -7.71 4.44 -1.68
C THR A 6 -7.33 3.15 -0.95
N GLU A 7 -8.28 2.24 -0.77
CA GLU A 7 -8.07 0.93 -0.14
C GLU A 7 -7.23 -0.01 -1.02
N LEU A 8 -7.48 -0.04 -2.33
CA LEU A 8 -6.67 -0.81 -3.28
C LEU A 8 -5.23 -0.26 -3.35
N THR A 9 -5.08 1.07 -3.32
CA THR A 9 -3.78 1.74 -3.24
C THR A 9 -3.04 1.37 -1.94
N ARG A 10 -3.71 1.44 -0.78
CA ARG A 10 -3.16 1.01 0.51
C ARG A 10 -2.65 -0.42 0.43
N ILE A 11 -3.50 -1.36 0.05
CA ILE A 11 -3.17 -2.79 0.03
C ILE A 11 -2.03 -3.09 -0.94
N CYS A 12 -1.99 -2.42 -2.10
CA CYS A 12 -0.87 -2.55 -3.02
C CYS A 12 0.47 -2.07 -2.41
N LEU A 13 0.46 -0.93 -1.70
CA LEU A 13 1.66 -0.30 -1.15
C LEU A 13 2.17 -1.05 0.09
N ILE A 14 1.34 -1.16 1.11
CA ILE A 14 1.71 -1.70 2.43
C ILE A 14 1.35 -3.17 2.61
N GLY A 15 0.70 -3.81 1.63
CA GLY A 15 0.24 -5.18 1.72
C GLY A 15 -1.04 -5.32 2.55
N GLY A 16 -1.57 -6.54 2.64
CA GLY A 16 -2.77 -6.83 3.42
C GLY A 16 -3.59 -7.98 2.87
N ASP A 17 -4.82 -8.09 3.35
CA ASP A 17 -5.84 -8.97 2.76
C ASP A 17 -6.74 -8.15 1.83
N TRP A 18 -6.99 -8.68 0.63
CA TRP A 18 -7.97 -8.16 -0.30
C TRP A 18 -8.88 -9.28 -0.77
N GLU A 19 -10.17 -9.20 -0.45
CA GLU A 19 -11.16 -10.23 -0.76
C GLU A 19 -10.75 -11.66 -0.33
N GLY A 20 -10.04 -11.82 0.79
CA GLY A 20 -9.56 -13.11 1.28
C GLY A 20 -8.23 -13.58 0.67
N HIS A 21 -7.56 -12.71 -0.10
CA HIS A 21 -6.26 -12.98 -0.69
C HIS A 21 -5.19 -12.09 -0.09
N ARG A 22 -4.08 -12.71 0.34
CA ARG A 22 -2.91 -11.99 0.82
C ARG A 22 -2.20 -11.29 -0.34
N VAL A 23 -2.10 -9.98 -0.25
CA VAL A 23 -1.31 -9.13 -1.13
C VAL A 23 -0.03 -8.72 -0.42
N GLU A 24 1.11 -8.94 -1.07
CA GLU A 24 2.41 -8.52 -0.55
C GLU A 24 2.63 -7.01 -0.70
N SER A 25 3.35 -6.43 0.26
CA SER A 25 3.73 -5.02 0.22
C SER A 25 4.65 -4.73 -0.96
N SER A 26 4.24 -3.79 -1.81
CA SER A 26 5.11 -3.27 -2.86
C SER A 26 6.25 -2.42 -2.32
N LEU A 27 6.05 -1.74 -1.20
CA LEU A 27 7.10 -0.98 -0.52
C LEU A 27 8.26 -1.90 -0.14
N HIS A 28 7.98 -3.05 0.51
CA HIS A 28 9.01 -4.04 0.85
C HIS A 28 9.84 -4.49 -0.38
N ARG A 29 9.19 -4.69 -1.53
CA ARG A 29 9.89 -5.07 -2.78
C ARG A 29 10.67 -3.92 -3.41
N PHE A 30 10.22 -2.68 -3.24
CA PHE A 30 10.83 -1.49 -3.82
C PHE A 30 12.05 -1.03 -3.01
N THR A 31 11.96 -1.09 -1.68
CA THR A 31 13.03 -0.71 -0.75
C THR A 31 14.02 -1.85 -0.48
N GLY A 32 13.61 -3.10 -0.74
CA GLY A 32 14.42 -4.30 -0.53
C GLY A 32 14.53 -4.74 0.94
N THR A 33 13.83 -4.06 1.86
CA THR A 33 13.85 -4.33 3.31
C THR A 33 12.47 -4.03 3.92
N ALA A 34 12.16 -4.68 5.05
CA ALA A 34 10.93 -4.45 5.80
C ALA A 34 10.97 -3.22 6.71
N ASP A 35 12.16 -2.66 6.97
CA ASP A 35 12.43 -1.67 8.01
C ASP A 35 12.88 -0.33 7.39
N TYR A 36 12.20 0.16 6.33
CA TYR A 36 12.75 1.30 5.57
C TYR A 36 12.32 2.69 6.09
N ALA A 37 11.16 2.82 6.75
CA ALA A 37 10.73 4.12 7.26
C ALA A 37 10.99 4.20 8.77
N GLU A 38 12.08 4.87 9.16
CA GLU A 38 12.38 5.11 10.57
C GLU A 38 11.37 6.08 11.20
N ASP A 39 10.84 7.01 10.39
CA ASP A 39 9.82 7.97 10.77
C ASP A 39 8.76 8.21 9.66
N PHE A 40 7.80 9.08 9.97
CA PHE A 40 6.69 9.40 9.08
C PHE A 40 7.12 10.19 7.84
N ASP A 41 8.14 11.06 7.96
CA ASP A 41 8.61 11.89 6.85
C ASP A 41 9.32 11.02 5.80
N GLU A 42 10.10 10.03 6.24
CA GLU A 42 10.68 9.02 5.35
C GLU A 42 9.61 8.15 4.69
N PHE A 43 8.56 7.76 5.44
CA PHE A 43 7.44 7.01 4.88
C PHE A 43 6.73 7.79 3.77
N ASP A 44 6.43 9.08 4.00
CA ASP A 44 5.82 9.96 3.00
C ASP A 44 6.68 10.06 1.74
N ALA A 45 7.98 10.33 1.90
CA ALA A 45 8.92 10.44 0.79
C ALA A 45 8.92 9.16 -0.08
N VAL A 46 8.94 7.98 0.54
CA VAL A 46 8.97 6.70 -0.19
C VAL A 46 7.65 6.42 -0.90
N VAL A 47 6.52 6.69 -0.26
CA VAL A 47 5.20 6.51 -0.90
C VAL A 47 5.07 7.46 -2.09
N SER A 48 5.51 8.70 -1.94
CA SER A 48 5.56 9.68 -3.03
C SER A 48 6.43 9.21 -4.19
N ASP A 49 7.66 8.77 -3.92
CA ASP A 49 8.58 8.25 -4.93
C ASP A 49 8.00 7.02 -5.65
N PHE A 50 7.36 6.11 -4.93
CA PHE A 50 6.74 4.93 -5.51
C PHE A 50 5.57 5.31 -6.44
N ILE A 51 4.68 6.20 -6.00
CA ILE A 51 3.55 6.64 -6.81
C ILE A 51 4.03 7.39 -8.06
N ASN A 52 5.12 8.16 -7.96
CA ASN A 52 5.72 8.82 -9.12
C ASN A 52 6.34 7.81 -10.09
N PHE A 53 6.99 6.76 -9.59
CA PHE A 53 7.63 5.73 -10.40
C PHE A 53 6.63 4.76 -11.06
N SER A 54 5.55 4.42 -10.36
CA SER A 54 4.53 3.47 -10.83
C SER A 54 3.14 4.04 -10.58
N PRO A 55 2.67 5.04 -11.34
CA PRO A 55 1.46 5.80 -11.01
C PRO A 55 0.14 5.04 -11.16
N TYR A 56 0.16 3.84 -11.73
CA TYR A 56 -1.05 3.08 -12.04
C TYR A 56 -1.01 1.67 -11.48
N ILE A 57 -2.18 1.17 -11.12
CA ILE A 57 -2.40 -0.21 -10.68
C ILE A 57 -3.58 -0.81 -11.43
N HIS A 58 -3.51 -2.11 -11.71
CA HIS A 58 -4.60 -2.91 -12.24
C HIS A 58 -4.96 -3.99 -11.23
N TYR A 59 -6.25 -4.22 -11.03
CA TYR A 59 -6.74 -5.38 -10.29
C TYR A 59 -7.37 -6.35 -11.28
N ASP A 60 -6.81 -7.56 -11.35
CA ASP A 60 -7.32 -8.64 -12.17
C ASP A 60 -8.34 -9.45 -11.35
N PRO A 61 -9.65 -9.37 -11.67
CA PRO A 61 -10.69 -10.07 -10.93
C PRO A 61 -10.68 -11.59 -11.16
N GLU A 62 -10.10 -12.08 -12.26
CA GLU A 62 -10.04 -13.50 -12.57
C GLU A 62 -8.94 -14.18 -11.76
N THR A 63 -7.75 -13.58 -11.73
CA THR A 63 -6.60 -14.12 -10.99
C THR A 63 -6.49 -13.61 -9.56
N LYS A 64 -7.33 -12.63 -9.18
CA LYS A 64 -7.32 -11.96 -7.86
C LYS A 64 -5.98 -11.31 -7.53
N ASN A 65 -5.24 -10.90 -8.56
CA ASN A 65 -3.93 -10.29 -8.42
C ASN A 65 -3.97 -8.78 -8.65
N ILE A 66 -3.10 -8.07 -7.96
CA ILE A 66 -2.82 -6.65 -8.22
C ILE A 66 -1.54 -6.56 -9.03
N VAL A 67 -1.63 -5.86 -10.17
CA VAL A 67 -0.55 -5.68 -11.13
C VAL A 67 -0.18 -4.19 -11.18
N LYS A 68 1.12 -3.90 -11.02
CA LYS A 68 1.65 -2.53 -11.09
C LYS A 68 1.79 -2.12 -12.55
N VAL A 69 1.48 -0.88 -12.89
CA VAL A 69 1.62 -0.37 -14.26
C VAL A 69 2.45 0.91 -14.25
N THR A 70 3.60 0.88 -14.94
CA THR A 70 4.66 1.89 -14.79
C THR A 70 4.61 3.02 -15.82
N THR A 71 3.93 2.86 -16.97
CA THR A 71 3.98 3.86 -18.07
C THR A 71 2.65 4.08 -18.79
N ASP A 72 2.43 5.32 -19.24
CA ASP A 72 1.19 5.80 -19.90
C ASP A 72 1.14 5.59 -21.43
N LEU A 73 2.28 5.45 -22.12
CA LEU A 73 2.34 5.35 -23.59
C LEU A 73 2.19 3.90 -24.11
N ALA A 74 2.56 2.93 -23.26
CA ALA A 74 2.29 1.51 -23.38
C ALA A 74 2.15 1.03 -21.93
N LEU A 75 1.03 0.42 -21.55
CA LEU A 75 0.83 -0.01 -20.17
C LEU A 75 1.77 -1.19 -19.91
N CYS A 76 2.92 -0.92 -19.32
CA CYS A 76 3.88 -1.96 -18.97
C CYS A 76 3.73 -2.31 -17.50
N ALA A 77 3.69 -3.60 -17.17
CA ALA A 77 3.60 -4.07 -15.80
C ALA A 77 4.84 -4.83 -15.34
N VAL A 78 5.14 -4.68 -14.05
CA VAL A 78 6.17 -5.48 -13.38
C VAL A 78 5.51 -6.75 -12.83
N GLY A 79 5.90 -7.90 -13.37
CA GLY A 79 5.49 -9.21 -12.87
C GLY A 79 6.05 -9.53 -11.48
N GLY A 80 5.56 -10.60 -10.86
CA GLY A 80 6.08 -11.09 -9.58
C GLY A 80 7.55 -11.52 -9.62
N ASP A 81 8.09 -11.74 -10.82
CA ASP A 81 9.48 -12.06 -11.14
C ASP A 81 10.35 -10.84 -11.45
N GLY A 82 9.79 -9.63 -11.39
CA GLY A 82 10.49 -8.38 -11.69
C GLY A 82 10.65 -8.09 -13.19
N LEU A 83 10.08 -8.90 -14.09
CA LEU A 83 10.11 -8.65 -15.53
C LEU A 83 9.03 -7.65 -15.96
N MET A 84 9.32 -6.89 -17.01
CA MET A 84 8.42 -5.92 -17.61
C MET A 84 7.61 -6.54 -18.75
N TYR A 85 6.29 -6.46 -18.68
CA TYR A 85 5.35 -6.99 -19.68
C TYR A 85 4.51 -5.87 -20.27
N GLU A 86 4.46 -5.75 -21.59
CA GLU A 86 3.50 -4.88 -22.27
C GLU A 86 2.09 -5.46 -22.15
N ILE A 87 1.13 -4.64 -21.72
CA ILE A 87 -0.26 -5.06 -21.53
C ILE A 87 -1.20 -4.16 -22.32
N VAL A 88 -2.06 -4.79 -23.13
CA VAL A 88 -3.06 -4.11 -23.95
C VAL A 88 -4.44 -4.32 -23.34
N GLY A 89 -5.21 -3.25 -23.16
CA GLY A 89 -6.63 -3.33 -22.77
C GLY A 89 -6.92 -3.46 -21.28
N LEU A 90 -5.97 -3.16 -20.38
CA LEU A 90 -6.24 -3.15 -18.94
C LEU A 90 -7.03 -1.92 -18.49
N ASP A 91 -8.03 -2.16 -17.65
CA ASP A 91 -8.62 -1.12 -16.81
C ASP A 91 -7.65 -0.81 -15.66
N VAL A 92 -6.97 0.34 -15.72
CA VAL A 92 -6.07 0.81 -14.66
C VAL A 92 -6.71 1.86 -13.76
N VAL A 93 -6.21 1.95 -12.54
CA VAL A 93 -6.51 2.96 -11.53
C VAL A 93 -5.26 3.79 -11.30
N LYS A 94 -5.40 5.13 -11.37
CA LYS A 94 -4.33 6.04 -10.98
C LYS A 94 -4.22 6.11 -9.46
N MET A 95 -3.04 5.78 -8.94
CA MET A 95 -2.73 5.97 -7.53
C MET A 95 -2.63 7.47 -7.21
N ARG A 96 -2.95 7.82 -5.96
CA ARG A 96 -2.84 9.17 -5.45
C ARG A 96 -2.24 9.11 -4.05
N MET A 97 -1.48 10.13 -3.70
CA MET A 97 -1.13 10.38 -2.31
C MET A 97 -2.43 10.53 -1.52
N PRO A 98 -2.59 9.78 -0.41
CA PRO A 98 -3.69 10.04 0.53
C PRO A 98 -3.45 11.37 1.26
N GLU A 99 -4.47 11.86 1.95
CA GLU A 99 -4.33 12.98 2.89
C GLU A 99 -3.44 12.58 4.08
N ASP A 100 -2.75 13.54 4.70
CA ASP A 100 -1.75 13.31 5.75
C ASP A 100 -2.25 12.41 6.89
N ASP A 101 -3.48 12.61 7.38
CA ASP A 101 -4.08 11.78 8.44
C ASP A 101 -4.20 10.31 7.99
N THR A 102 -4.63 10.09 6.75
CA THR A 102 -4.74 8.74 6.17
C THR A 102 -3.36 8.14 5.90
N LEU A 103 -2.39 8.95 5.45
CA LEU A 103 -1.01 8.51 5.27
C LEU A 103 -0.39 8.09 6.60
N TYR A 104 -0.69 8.83 7.68
CA TYR A 104 -0.21 8.54 9.02
C TYR A 104 -0.81 7.23 9.55
N GLU A 105 -2.10 6.97 9.30
CA GLU A 105 -2.69 5.66 9.60
C GLU A 105 -2.00 4.51 8.85
N TRP A 106 -1.59 4.75 7.59
CA TRP A 106 -0.84 3.75 6.82
C TRP A 106 0.55 3.51 7.39
N TYR A 107 1.25 4.59 7.80
CA TYR A 107 2.54 4.50 8.48
C TYR A 107 2.44 3.69 9.78
N LEU A 108 1.46 3.99 10.64
CA LEU A 108 1.23 3.25 11.87
C LEU A 108 1.00 1.75 11.61
N ALA A 109 0.17 1.44 10.61
CA ALA A 109 -0.09 0.05 10.21
C ALA A 109 1.17 -0.64 9.65
N TYR A 110 1.97 0.07 8.85
CA TYR A 110 3.20 -0.44 8.25
C TYR A 110 4.28 -0.71 9.31
N ALA A 111 4.48 0.21 10.25
CA ALA A 111 5.44 0.09 11.34
C ALA A 111 5.00 -0.91 12.43
N GLY A 112 3.82 -1.54 12.29
CA GLY A 112 3.24 -2.42 13.32
C GLY A 112 2.89 -1.67 14.61
N ILE A 113 2.74 -0.34 14.53
CA ILE A 113 2.38 0.52 15.66
C ILE A 113 0.86 0.52 15.77
N HIS A 114 0.34 -0.23 16.74
CA HIS A 114 -1.06 -0.11 17.09
C HIS A 114 -1.26 1.17 17.93
N PRO A 115 -2.14 2.10 17.53
CA PRO A 115 -2.45 3.26 18.36
C PRO A 115 -2.91 2.74 19.72
N ARG A 116 -2.26 3.24 20.78
CA ARG A 116 -2.64 2.92 22.17
C ARG A 116 -4.09 3.36 22.32
N SER A 117 -5.01 2.41 22.55
CA SER A 117 -6.41 2.74 22.78
C SER A 117 -6.51 3.84 23.84
N PRO A 118 -7.27 4.93 23.60
CA PRO A 118 -7.50 5.94 24.63
C PRO A 118 -8.40 5.31 25.71
N ASP A 119 -7.80 5.08 26.87
CA ASP A 119 -8.38 4.77 28.18
C ASP A 119 -9.46 3.68 28.33
N GLY A 120 -9.06 2.62 29.02
CA GLY A 120 -9.90 1.87 29.95
C GLY A 120 -9.35 2.02 31.37
N GLY A 121 -9.31 3.24 31.90
CA GLY A 121 -9.04 3.48 33.30
C GLY A 121 -10.16 2.89 34.17
N SER A 122 -9.79 2.02 35.11
CA SER A 122 -10.43 1.93 36.41
C SER A 122 -9.35 1.69 37.44
N ALA A 123 -9.12 2.74 38.25
CA ALA A 123 -8.50 2.63 39.55
C ALA A 123 -9.44 1.89 40.52
N GLU A 124 -8.88 1.49 41.67
CA GLU A 124 -9.50 0.77 42.81
C GLU A 124 -9.64 -0.74 42.59
N GLY A 125 -9.19 -1.66 43.44
CA GLY A 125 -8.66 -1.72 44.81
C GLY A 125 -8.37 -3.23 45.03
N ASN A 126 -7.68 -3.77 46.03
CA ASN A 126 -7.35 -3.36 47.38
C ASN A 126 -6.26 -4.36 47.85
N ARG A 127 -5.47 -3.98 48.85
CA ARG A 127 -4.54 -4.87 49.58
C ARG A 127 -5.27 -6.11 50.12
N VAL A 128 -4.59 -7.27 50.13
CA VAL A 128 -4.13 -7.95 51.36
C VAL A 128 -2.82 -8.68 51.08
#